data_AF-A0AAV4G6J8-F1
#
_entry.id   AF-A0AAV4G6J8-F1
#
_cell.length_a   1.000
_cell.length_b   1.000
_cell.length_c   1.000
_cell.angle_alpha   90.00
_cell.angle_beta   90.00
_cell.angle_gamma   90.00
#
_symmetry.space_group_name_H-M   'P 1'
#
loop_
_entity.id
_entity.type
_entity.pdbx_description
1 polymer ?
#
loop_
_entity_poly.entity_id
_entity_poly.type
_entity_poly.pdbx_seq_one_letter_code
_entity_poly.pdbx_strand_id
1 'polypeptide(L)'
;MMSKIKAVDQKTRIILFKLINSGFLAGIDGVVSEGKEAVIFKSTGGMKDEKPLPPHVILKIFKTTMNEFRIRAKYVQGDHRLSKDIYKKQNPRKIMKLWAEKECMNLKRYD
;
A
#
# COMPACT_ATOMS: atom_id res chain seq x y z
N MET A 1 -21.40 -6.54 -2.77
CA MET A 1 -20.54 -7.68 -3.18
C MET A 1 -19.24 -7.10 -3.75
N MET A 2 -18.09 -7.27 -3.08
CA MET A 2 -16.81 -6.82 -3.64
C MET A 2 -16.54 -7.58 -4.94
N SER A 3 -16.70 -6.92 -6.08
CA SER A 3 -16.30 -7.47 -7.38
C SER A 3 -14.83 -7.90 -7.30
N LYS A 4 -14.45 -8.97 -8.02
CA LYS A 4 -13.07 -9.47 -8.07
C LYS A 4 -12.14 -8.33 -8.48
N ILE A 5 -11.48 -7.69 -7.52
CA ILE A 5 -10.41 -6.74 -7.77
C ILE A 5 -9.24 -7.55 -8.32
N LYS A 6 -9.14 -7.65 -9.66
CA LYS A 6 -8.13 -8.45 -10.38
C LYS A 6 -6.69 -8.15 -9.94
N ALA A 7 -6.43 -6.93 -9.48
CA ALA A 7 -5.10 -6.45 -9.16
C ALA A 7 -4.66 -6.58 -7.69
N VAL A 8 -5.54 -7.04 -6.79
CA VAL A 8 -5.25 -7.13 -5.35
C VAL A 8 -5.21 -8.59 -4.91
N ASP A 9 -4.07 -9.03 -4.35
CA ASP A 9 -3.87 -10.40 -3.87
C ASP A 9 -4.75 -10.72 -2.64
N GLN A 10 -4.93 -12.02 -2.35
CA GLN A 10 -5.83 -12.47 -1.28
C GLN A 10 -5.48 -11.89 0.09
N LYS A 11 -4.20 -11.74 0.43
CA LYS A 11 -3.81 -11.21 1.74
C LYS A 11 -4.13 -9.73 1.84
N THR A 12 -3.89 -8.99 0.77
CA THR A 12 -4.24 -7.57 0.72
C THR A 12 -5.75 -7.36 0.81
N ARG A 13 -6.57 -8.23 0.18
CA ARG A 13 -8.04 -8.19 0.36
C ARG A 13 -8.46 -8.38 1.81
N ILE A 14 -7.80 -9.29 2.55
CA ILE A 14 -8.08 -9.48 3.98
C ILE A 14 -7.73 -8.22 4.79
N ILE A 15 -6.63 -7.53 4.46
CA ILE A 15 -6.26 -6.27 5.13
C ILE A 15 -7.32 -5.19 4.87
N LEU A 16 -7.77 -5.03 3.62
CA LEU A 16 -8.84 -4.09 3.28
C LEU A 16 -10.13 -4.39 4.02
N PHE A 17 -10.51 -5.67 4.09
CA PHE A 17 -11.69 -6.10 4.84
C PHE A 17 -11.58 -5.75 6.33
N LYS A 18 -10.39 -5.93 6.94
CA LYS A 18 -10.16 -5.52 8.32
C LYS A 18 -10.29 -4.00 8.52
N LEU A 19 -9.83 -3.20 7.57
CA LEU A 19 -9.96 -1.73 7.65
C LEU A 19 -11.41 -1.27 7.56
N ILE A 20 -12.24 -1.95 6.76
CA ILE A 20 -13.68 -1.68 6.69
C ILE A 20 -14.35 -2.10 8.01
N ASN A 21 -14.08 -3.31 8.48
CA ASN A 21 -14.71 -3.82 9.71
C ASN A 21 -14.29 -3.06 10.97
N SER A 22 -13.08 -2.48 10.99
CA SER A 22 -12.64 -1.63 12.10
C SER A 22 -13.26 -0.23 12.07
N GLY A 23 -14.13 0.06 11.11
CA GLY A 23 -14.70 1.39 10.90
C GLY A 23 -13.75 2.42 10.31
N PHE A 24 -12.49 2.06 10.01
CA PHE A 24 -11.52 3.02 9.46
C PHE A 24 -11.88 3.46 8.04
N LEU A 25 -12.47 2.56 7.26
CA LEU A 25 -13.07 2.85 5.97
C LEU A 25 -14.56 2.54 6.02
N ALA A 26 -15.39 3.44 5.51
CA ALA A 26 -16.82 3.14 5.29
C ALA A 26 -17.01 2.26 4.04
N GLY A 27 -16.13 2.39 3.05
CA GLY A 27 -16.20 1.63 1.81
C GLY A 27 -15.07 1.93 0.84
N ILE A 28 -14.98 1.10 -0.20
CA ILE A 28 -14.05 1.28 -1.34
C ILE A 28 -14.91 1.49 -2.58
N ASP A 29 -14.78 2.66 -3.20
CA ASP A 29 -15.70 3.12 -4.24
C ASP A 29 -15.29 2.63 -5.63
N GLY A 30 -13.97 2.55 -5.90
CA GLY A 30 -13.47 2.10 -7.19
C GLY A 30 -11.99 2.35 -7.42
N VAL A 31 -11.46 1.81 -8.51
CA VAL A 31 -10.08 2.04 -8.97
C VAL A 31 -10.02 3.42 -9.63
N VAL A 32 -9.07 4.25 -9.21
CA VAL A 32 -8.76 5.55 -9.82
C VAL A 32 -7.65 5.40 -10.86
N SER A 33 -6.62 4.62 -10.53
CA SER A 33 -5.48 4.41 -11.41
C SER A 33 -4.86 3.04 -11.15
N GLU A 34 -4.48 2.36 -12.22
CA GLU A 34 -3.70 1.14 -12.14
C GLU A 34 -2.33 1.39 -12.77
N GLY A 35 -1.30 1.39 -11.92
CA GLY A 35 0.07 1.53 -12.35
C GLY A 35 0.81 0.19 -12.35
N LYS A 36 2.05 0.27 -12.82
CA LYS A 36 3.03 -0.81 -12.72
C LYS A 36 3.29 -1.19 -11.25
N GLU A 37 3.36 -0.21 -10.36
CA GLU A 37 3.86 -0.45 -9.00
C GLU A 37 2.77 -0.58 -7.95
N ALA A 38 1.65 0.08 -8.19
CA ALA A 38 0.55 0.19 -7.26
C ALA A 38 -0.76 0.37 -8.00
N VAL A 39 -1.85 0.09 -7.30
CA VAL A 39 -3.21 0.44 -7.71
C VAL A 39 -3.73 1.47 -6.72
N ILE A 40 -4.35 2.51 -7.25
CA ILE A 40 -4.94 3.60 -6.48
C ILE A 40 -6.45 3.39 -6.47
N PHE A 41 -7.04 3.39 -5.28
CA PHE A 41 -8.48 3.33 -5.08
C PHE A 41 -8.98 4.63 -4.48
N LYS A 42 -10.18 5.03 -4.89
CA LYS A 42 -11.00 5.98 -4.16
C LYS A 42 -11.77 5.23 -3.09
N SER A 43 -11.83 5.81 -1.89
CA SER A 43 -12.51 5.22 -0.75
C SER A 43 -13.12 6.28 0.12
N THR A 44 -14.10 5.87 0.91
CA THR A 44 -14.78 6.75 1.87
C THR A 44 -14.21 6.48 3.26
N GLY A 45 -13.74 7.54 3.93
CA GLY A 45 -13.26 7.46 5.30
C GLY A 45 -14.42 7.14 6.25
N GLY A 46 -14.16 6.26 7.22
CA GLY A 46 -15.15 5.94 8.25
C GLY A 46 -14.93 6.77 9.51
N MET A 47 -14.98 6.11 10.66
CA MET A 47 -14.76 6.72 11.96
C MET A 47 -13.61 6.03 12.68
N LYS A 48 -12.79 6.81 13.36
CA LYS A 48 -11.74 6.29 14.24
C LYS A 48 -11.84 7.01 15.58
N ASP A 49 -11.93 6.23 16.67
CA ASP A 49 -12.05 6.76 18.03
C ASP A 49 -13.21 7.79 18.14
N GLU A 50 -14.37 7.43 17.57
CA GLU A 50 -15.58 8.27 17.46
C GLU A 50 -15.44 9.56 16.64
N LYS A 51 -14.27 9.82 16.05
CA LYS A 51 -14.04 10.98 15.18
C LYS A 51 -14.20 10.60 13.71
N PRO A 52 -14.94 11.40 12.90
CA PRO A 52 -15.02 11.17 11.48
C PRO A 52 -13.66 11.38 10.83
N LEU A 53 -13.25 10.41 10.01
CA LEU A 53 -12.10 10.56 9.12
C LEU A 53 -12.53 11.39 7.89
N PRO A 54 -11.58 11.94 7.12
CA PRO A 54 -11.90 12.66 5.89
C PRO A 54 -12.82 11.84 4.98
N PRO A 55 -13.91 12.43 4.45
CA PRO A 55 -14.91 11.69 3.68
C PRO A 55 -14.35 11.12 2.38
N HIS A 56 -13.27 11.68 1.86
CA HIS A 56 -12.59 11.21 0.66
C HIS A 56 -11.16 10.80 1.00
N VAL A 57 -10.87 9.52 0.80
CA VAL A 57 -9.56 8.92 1.07
C VAL A 57 -9.05 8.23 -0.20
N ILE A 58 -7.75 8.36 -0.45
CA ILE A 58 -7.06 7.65 -1.51
C ILE A 58 -6.26 6.49 -0.92
N LEU A 59 -6.55 5.28 -1.37
CA LEU A 59 -5.79 4.09 -0.99
C LEU A 59 -4.78 3.75 -2.08
N LYS A 60 -3.49 3.89 -1.77
CA LYS A 60 -2.39 3.42 -2.61
C LYS A 60 -1.97 2.02 -2.18
N ILE A 61 -2.25 1.02 -3.02
CA ILE A 61 -1.96 -0.39 -2.75
C ILE A 61 -0.79 -0.85 -3.61
N PHE A 62 0.36 -1.12 -2.98
CA PHE A 62 1.55 -1.61 -3.68
C PHE A 62 1.40 -3.07 -4.12
N LYS A 63 1.74 -3.36 -5.38
CA LYS A 63 1.70 -4.71 -5.95
C LYS A 63 2.86 -5.55 -5.38
N THR A 64 2.54 -6.74 -4.86
CA THR A 64 3.51 -7.60 -4.15
C THR A 64 4.20 -8.65 -5.04
N THR A 65 3.69 -8.94 -6.24
CA THR A 65 4.09 -10.10 -7.07
C THR A 65 4.57 -9.74 -8.47
N MET A 66 5.37 -8.70 -8.65
CA MET A 66 5.96 -8.41 -9.97
C MET A 66 7.42 -8.83 -10.07
N ASN A 67 7.74 -9.56 -11.14
CA ASN A 67 9.08 -10.07 -11.49
C ASN A 67 10.14 -8.95 -11.65
N GLU A 68 9.68 -7.70 -11.81
CA GLU A 68 10.50 -6.51 -12.00
C GLU A 68 11.11 -5.96 -10.70
N PHE A 69 10.80 -6.56 -9.55
CA PHE A 69 11.47 -6.27 -8.28
C PHE A 69 12.98 -6.42 -8.32
N ARG A 70 13.50 -7.34 -9.16
CA ARG A 70 14.95 -7.51 -9.33
C ARG A 70 15.64 -6.22 -9.81
N ILE A 71 14.95 -5.39 -10.59
CA ILE A 71 15.51 -4.12 -11.09
C ILE A 71 15.47 -3.03 -10.02
N ARG A 72 14.51 -3.09 -9.09
CA ARG A 72 14.34 -2.08 -8.02
C ARG A 72 15.43 -2.06 -6.96
N ALA A 73 16.24 -3.12 -6.82
CA ALA A 73 17.42 -3.10 -5.95
C ALA A 73 18.37 -1.91 -6.24
N LYS A 74 18.35 -1.40 -7.47
CA LYS A 74 19.14 -0.22 -7.88
C LYS A 74 18.64 1.09 -7.24
N TYR A 75 17.33 1.26 -7.00
CA TYR A 75 16.75 2.46 -6.35
C TYR A 75 17.00 2.51 -4.84
N VAL A 76 17.58 1.45 -4.29
CA VAL A 76 17.87 1.29 -2.87
C VAL A 76 19.38 1.36 -2.59
N GLN A 77 20.21 1.40 -3.65
CA GLN A 77 21.63 1.71 -3.53
C GLN A 77 21.81 3.11 -2.96
N GLY A 78 22.23 3.20 -1.70
CA GLY A 78 22.50 4.46 -1.00
C GLY A 78 21.72 4.61 0.31
N ASP A 79 20.67 3.83 0.53
CA ASP A 79 19.97 3.80 1.81
C ASP A 79 20.67 2.79 2.74
N HIS A 80 21.44 3.28 3.73
CA HIS A 80 22.19 2.39 4.64
C HIS A 80 21.26 1.37 5.34
N ARG A 81 19.98 1.72 5.53
CA ARG A 81 18.98 0.88 6.21
C ARG A 81 18.64 -0.37 5.39
N LEU A 82 19.02 -0.37 4.11
CA LEU A 82 18.66 -1.36 3.10
C LEU A 82 19.90 -1.79 2.28
N SER A 83 21.03 -2.02 2.94
CA SER A 83 22.27 -2.44 2.27
C SER A 83 22.03 -3.64 1.32
N LYS A 84 22.80 -3.70 0.22
CA LYS A 84 22.65 -4.72 -0.85
C LYS A 84 22.57 -6.16 -0.34
N ASP A 85 23.26 -6.46 0.76
CA ASP A 85 23.31 -7.79 1.37
C ASP A 85 22.04 -8.14 2.15
N ILE A 86 21.36 -7.13 2.71
CA ILE A 86 20.06 -7.27 3.37
C ILE A 86 18.97 -7.48 2.29
N TYR A 87 19.06 -6.78 1.17
CA TYR A 87 18.06 -6.85 0.09
C TYR A 87 17.98 -8.21 -0.59
N LYS A 88 19.12 -8.89 -0.80
CA LYS A 88 19.16 -10.25 -1.38
C LYS A 88 18.59 -11.33 -0.46
N LYS A 89 18.61 -11.10 0.86
CA LYS A 89 18.14 -12.06 1.88
C LYS A 89 16.72 -11.76 2.38
N GLN A 90 16.11 -10.64 2.01
CA GLN A 90 14.80 -10.25 2.52
C GLN A 90 13.64 -10.68 1.64
N ASN A 91 12.60 -11.17 2.31
CA ASN A 91 11.29 -11.47 1.75
C ASN A 91 10.75 -10.22 0.99
N PRO A 92 10.34 -10.33 -0.29
CA PRO A 92 9.80 -9.21 -1.07
C PRO A 92 8.70 -8.40 -0.37
N ARG A 93 7.94 -9.04 0.53
CA ARG A 93 6.94 -8.35 1.36
C ARG A 93 7.55 -7.40 2.40
N LYS A 94 8.68 -7.76 3.03
CA LYS A 94 9.38 -6.87 3.97
C LYS A 94 9.87 -5.61 3.26
N ILE A 95 10.40 -5.79 2.05
CA ILE A 95 10.82 -4.68 1.19
C ILE A 95 9.63 -3.79 0.84
N MET A 96 8.48 -4.36 0.45
CA MET A 96 7.28 -3.55 0.17
C MET A 96 6.77 -2.79 1.37
N LYS A 97 6.83 -3.39 2.56
CA LYS A 97 6.47 -2.69 3.79
C LYS A 97 7.36 -1.45 3.98
N LEU A 98 8.68 -1.61 3.83
CA LEU A 98 9.63 -0.50 3.96
C LEU A 98 9.41 0.58 2.92
N TRP A 99 9.05 0.22 1.69
CA TRP A 99 8.71 1.18 0.63
C TRP A 99 7.44 1.97 0.96
N ALA A 100 6.39 1.29 1.43
CA ALA A 100 5.16 1.94 1.86
C ALA A 100 5.40 2.88 3.06
N GLU A 101 6.22 2.45 4.02
CA GLU A 101 6.63 3.29 5.16
C GLU A 101 7.42 4.51 4.71
N LYS A 102 8.37 4.35 3.78
CA LYS A 102 9.14 5.45 3.19
C LYS A 102 8.25 6.45 2.45
N GLU A 103 7.31 5.96 1.65
CA GLU A 103 6.34 6.82 0.94
C GLU A 103 5.50 7.63 1.94
N CYS A 104 4.99 6.99 2.99
CA CYS A 104 4.23 7.67 4.05
C CYS A 104 5.07 8.72 4.77
N MET A 105 6.34 8.42 5.10
CA MET A 105 7.25 9.39 5.70
C MET A 105 7.56 10.57 4.78
N ASN A 106 7.72 10.32 3.48
CA ASN A 106 7.94 11.39 2.50
C ASN A 106 6.74 12.31 2.41
N LEU A 107 5.52 11.77 2.35
CA LEU A 107 4.30 12.59 2.32
C LEU A 107 4.19 13.48 3.56
N LYS A 108 4.42 12.92 4.75
CA LYS A 108 4.43 13.69 6.01
C LYS A 108 5.53 14.75 6.11
N ARG A 109 6.57 14.67 5.28
CA ARG A 109 7.64 15.67 5.24
C ARG A 109 7.25 16.87 4.38
N TYR A 110 6.34 16.68 3.42
CA TYR A 110 5.86 17.73 2.53
C TYR A 110 4.51 18.33 2.94
N ASP A 111 3.83 17.73 3.94
CA ASP A 111 2.75 18.34 4.73
C ASP A 111 3.31 19.26 5.83
#